data_AF-A0A3B8S8G8-F1
#
_entry.id   AF-A0A3B8S8G8-F1
#
_cell.length_a   1.000
_cell.length_b   1.000
_cell.length_c   1.000
_cell.angle_alpha   90.00
_cell.angle_beta   90.00
_cell.angle_gamma   90.00
#
_symmetry.space_group_name_H-M   'P 1'
#
loop_
_entity.id
_entity.type
_entity.pdbx_description
1 polymer ?
#
loop_
_entity_poly.entity_id
_entity_poly.type
_entity_poly.pdbx_seq_one_letter_code
_entity_poly.pdbx_strand_id
1 'polypeptide(L)'
;VDIFVQALGIDEDVSLVLVEEGFTSLEEVAYVPLEEMVNIEGFDEEIAEELRARAKDALLTQAIASEEVLEGSEPAEDLLTMEGMDRHLAFVLASKGIVTMEDLAEQAVEDLLGIEDLDAARAGELIMTARAPWFADAAE
;
A
#
# COMPACT_ATOMS: atom_id res chain seq x y z
N VAL A 1 17.47 -13.94 -1.49
CA VAL A 1 18.52 -13.19 -2.19
C VAL A 1 17.96 -11.85 -2.67
N ASP A 2 17.01 -11.83 -3.61
CA ASP A 2 16.47 -10.58 -4.17
C ASP A 2 15.94 -9.56 -3.14
N ILE A 3 15.31 -10.01 -2.04
CA ILE A 3 14.72 -9.11 -1.06
C ILE A 3 15.77 -8.23 -0.35
N PHE A 4 16.93 -8.79 0.00
CA PHE A 4 17.98 -8.06 0.73
C PHE A 4 18.80 -7.19 -0.22
N VAL A 5 19.08 -7.66 -1.44
CA VAL A 5 19.73 -6.87 -2.48
C VAL A 5 18.94 -5.59 -2.74
N GLN A 6 17.62 -5.70 -2.94
CA GLN A 6 16.77 -4.56 -3.21
C GLN A 6 16.55 -3.67 -1.99
N ALA A 7 16.24 -4.25 -0.82
CA ALA A 7 15.88 -3.47 0.35
C ALA A 7 17.09 -2.82 1.05
N LEU A 8 18.24 -3.49 1.06
CA LEU A 8 19.45 -3.02 1.75
C LEU A 8 20.47 -2.37 0.80
N GLY A 9 20.26 -2.46 -0.52
CA GLY A 9 21.18 -1.91 -1.51
C GLY A 9 22.58 -2.52 -1.41
N ILE A 10 22.62 -3.84 -1.26
CA ILE A 10 23.85 -4.63 -1.10
C ILE A 10 24.05 -5.55 -2.30
N ASP A 11 25.29 -6.02 -2.47
CA ASP A 11 25.62 -6.99 -3.52
C ASP A 11 25.00 -8.37 -3.23
N GLU A 12 24.83 -9.15 -4.30
CA GLU A 12 24.24 -10.50 -4.25
C GLU A 12 25.02 -11.43 -3.32
N ASP A 13 26.35 -11.33 -3.30
CA ASP A 13 27.23 -12.13 -2.45
C ASP A 13 26.95 -11.87 -0.95
N VAL A 14 26.78 -10.61 -0.56
CA VAL A 14 26.46 -10.23 0.83
C VAL A 14 25.05 -10.72 1.21
N SER A 15 24.11 -10.63 0.26
CA SER A 15 22.76 -11.17 0.48
C SER A 15 22.76 -12.70 0.62
N LEU A 16 23.64 -13.41 -0.09
CA LEU A 16 23.72 -14.87 -0.01
C LEU A 16 24.16 -15.28 1.40
N VAL A 17 25.20 -14.63 1.94
CA VAL A 17 25.71 -14.86 3.29
C VAL A 17 24.59 -14.69 4.34
N LEU A 18 23.79 -13.61 4.24
CA LEU A 18 22.65 -13.41 5.15
C LEU A 18 21.64 -14.56 5.08
N VAL A 19 21.33 -15.07 3.89
CA VAL A 19 20.40 -16.20 3.71
C VAL A 19 21.00 -17.50 4.24
N GLU A 20 22.30 -17.72 4.05
CA GLU A 20 23.01 -18.90 4.55
C GLU A 20 23.07 -18.95 6.09
N GLU A 21 23.21 -17.79 6.72
CA GLU A 21 23.09 -17.63 8.19
C GLU A 21 21.64 -17.74 8.70
N GLY A 22 20.67 -17.85 7.79
CA GLY A 22 19.27 -18.12 8.12
C GLY A 22 18.40 -16.88 8.28
N PHE A 23 18.87 -15.69 7.92
CA PHE A 23 18.03 -14.50 7.88
C PHE A 23 16.98 -14.63 6.78
N THR A 24 15.73 -14.42 7.16
CA THR A 24 14.56 -14.52 6.27
C THR A 24 13.83 -13.20 6.09
N SER A 25 14.07 -12.22 6.98
CA SER A 25 13.37 -10.93 6.95
C SER A 25 14.26 -9.75 7.30
N LEU A 26 13.81 -8.53 6.98
CA LEU A 26 14.52 -7.28 7.29
C LEU A 26 14.48 -6.98 8.79
N GLU A 27 13.42 -7.41 9.49
CA GLU A 27 13.27 -7.26 10.93
C GLU A 27 14.34 -8.05 11.67
N GLU A 28 14.63 -9.28 11.24
CA GLU A 28 15.70 -10.07 11.82
C GLU A 28 17.03 -9.32 11.68
N VAL A 29 17.37 -8.86 10.47
CA VAL A 29 18.60 -8.08 10.24
C VAL A 29 18.62 -6.80 11.10
N ALA A 30 17.52 -6.05 11.19
CA ALA A 30 17.46 -4.79 11.94
C ALA A 30 17.64 -4.97 13.47
N TYR A 31 17.09 -6.05 14.03
CA TYR A 31 16.90 -6.19 15.47
C TYR A 31 17.74 -7.29 16.13
N VAL A 32 18.40 -8.16 15.37
CA VAL A 32 19.38 -9.10 15.92
C VAL A 32 20.49 -8.33 16.68
N PRO A 33 21.05 -8.92 17.76
CA PRO A 33 22.20 -8.35 18.46
C PRO A 33 23.36 -8.06 17.50
N LEU A 34 24.04 -6.94 17.69
CA LEU A 34 25.20 -6.57 16.85
C LEU A 34 26.29 -7.66 16.91
N GLU A 35 26.49 -8.25 18.07
CA GLU A 35 27.45 -9.34 18.29
C GLU A 35 27.16 -10.55 17.39
N GLU A 36 25.89 -10.89 17.16
CA GLU A 36 25.50 -12.00 16.27
C GLU A 36 25.77 -11.65 14.80
N MET A 37 25.55 -10.40 14.38
CA MET A 37 25.90 -9.93 13.04
C MET A 37 27.41 -9.97 12.79
N VAL A 38 28.21 -9.56 13.77
CA VAL A 38 29.68 -9.53 13.65
C VAL A 38 30.28 -10.94 13.66
N ASN A 39 29.56 -11.92 14.19
CA ASN A 39 29.98 -13.33 14.15
C ASN A 39 29.79 -13.99 12.78
N ILE A 40 29.06 -13.35 11.86
CA ILE A 40 28.88 -13.82 10.48
C ILE A 40 30.22 -13.75 9.75
N GLU A 41 30.57 -14.83 9.05
CA GLU A 41 31.83 -14.90 8.32
C GLU A 41 31.89 -13.82 7.22
N GLY A 42 32.91 -12.96 7.29
CA GLY A 42 33.12 -11.87 6.34
C GLY A 42 32.48 -10.54 6.74
N PHE A 43 31.78 -10.46 7.87
CA PHE A 43 31.25 -9.20 8.40
C PHE A 43 32.15 -8.66 9.50
N ASP A 44 32.27 -7.34 9.57
CA ASP A 44 32.88 -6.62 10.68
C ASP A 44 31.84 -5.72 11.36
N GLU A 45 32.24 -5.05 12.43
CA GLU A 45 31.36 -4.16 13.20
C GLU A 45 30.77 -3.04 12.34
N GLU A 46 31.55 -2.49 11.40
CA GLU A 46 31.10 -1.42 10.51
C GLU A 46 30.03 -1.91 9.52
N ILE A 47 30.28 -3.06 8.87
CA ILE A 47 29.31 -3.69 7.96
C ILE A 47 28.04 -4.08 8.72
N ALA A 48 28.18 -4.66 9.91
CA ALA A 48 27.06 -5.08 10.73
C ALA A 48 26.18 -3.89 11.15
N GLU A 49 26.77 -2.80 11.61
CA GLU A 49 26.03 -1.57 11.96
C GLU A 49 25.34 -0.96 10.75
N GLU A 50 26.02 -0.90 9.60
CA GLU A 50 25.47 -0.36 8.35
C GLU A 50 24.28 -1.19 7.86
N LEU A 51 24.39 -2.52 7.81
CA LEU A 51 23.29 -3.40 7.42
C LEU A 51 22.06 -3.23 8.32
N ARG A 52 22.28 -3.09 9.63
CA ARG A 52 21.21 -2.83 10.59
C ARG A 52 20.54 -1.49 10.38
N ALA A 53 21.33 -0.45 10.13
CA ALA A 53 20.82 0.88 9.84
C ALA A 53 19.95 0.87 8.58
N ARG A 54 20.45 0.29 7.49
CA ARG A 54 19.70 0.16 6.23
C ARG A 54 18.45 -0.68 6.37
N ALA A 55 18.49 -1.76 7.15
CA ALA A 55 17.31 -2.58 7.40
C ALA A 55 16.21 -1.79 8.12
N LYS A 56 16.59 -0.97 9.12
CA LYS A 56 15.64 -0.07 9.80
C LYS A 56 15.08 1.00 8.88
N ASP A 57 15.92 1.59 8.04
CA ASP A 57 15.50 2.61 7.08
C ASP A 57 14.56 2.04 6.02
N ALA A 58 14.84 0.81 5.55
CA ALA A 58 13.98 0.09 4.62
C ALA A 58 12.62 -0.23 5.25
N LEU A 59 12.61 -0.72 6.50
CA LEU A 59 11.37 -0.98 7.25
C LEU A 59 10.56 0.30 7.48
N LEU A 60 11.22 1.41 7.82
CA LEU A 60 10.56 2.71 7.96
C LEU A 60 9.96 3.17 6.64
N THR A 61 10.71 3.06 5.55
CA THR A 61 10.23 3.41 4.20
C THR A 61 9.02 2.55 3.81
N GLN A 62 9.05 1.25 4.10
CA GLN A 62 7.92 0.36 3.85
C GLN A 62 6.70 0.71 4.70
N ALA A 63 6.90 1.08 5.97
CA ALA A 63 5.83 1.53 6.84
C ALA A 63 5.18 2.82 6.32
N ILE A 64 5.97 3.80 5.90
CA ILE A 64 5.48 5.05 5.30
C ILE A 64 4.74 4.77 3.99
N ALA A 65 5.31 3.97 3.09
CA ALA A 65 4.64 3.62 1.84
C ALA A 65 3.31 2.88 2.09
N SER A 66 3.25 2.03 3.12
CA SER A 66 2.01 1.38 3.53
C SER A 66 1.00 2.37 4.12
N GLU A 67 1.45 3.39 4.86
CA GLU A 67 0.61 4.46 5.40
C GLU A 67 0.09 5.38 4.27
N GLU A 68 0.93 5.77 3.31
CA GLU A 68 0.53 6.54 2.12
C GLU A 68 -0.50 5.79 1.25
N VAL A 69 -0.36 4.47 1.11
CA VAL A 69 -1.36 3.65 0.42
C VAL A 69 -2.68 3.62 1.20
N LEU A 70 -2.63 3.59 2.53
CA LEU A 70 -3.83 3.63 3.38
C LEU A 70 -4.49 5.01 3.35
N GLU A 71 -3.73 6.11 3.41
CA GLU A 71 -4.23 7.48 3.24
C GLU A 71 -4.80 7.72 1.83
N GLY A 72 -4.18 7.13 0.81
CA GLY A 72 -4.69 7.17 -0.57
C GLY A 72 -5.87 6.21 -0.85
N SER A 73 -6.21 5.33 0.09
CA SER A 73 -7.30 4.34 -0.02
C SER A 73 -8.40 4.55 1.01
N GLU A 74 -8.37 5.60 1.83
CA GLU A 74 -9.49 5.96 2.70
C GLU A 74 -10.50 6.78 1.87
N PRO A 75 -11.75 6.30 1.70
CA PRO A 75 -12.76 7.08 0.98
C PRO A 75 -13.06 8.38 1.72
N ALA A 76 -13.19 9.46 0.96
CA ALA A 76 -13.56 10.77 1.47
C ALA A 76 -14.99 10.76 2.05
N GLU A 77 -15.27 11.75 2.92
CA GLU A 77 -16.54 11.84 3.65
C GLU A 77 -17.75 11.95 2.71
N ASP A 78 -17.59 12.61 1.56
CA ASP A 78 -18.64 12.76 0.55
C ASP A 78 -19.03 11.43 -0.09
N LEU A 79 -18.04 10.58 -0.41
CA LEU A 79 -18.27 9.22 -0.90
C LEU A 79 -18.89 8.34 0.19
N LEU A 80 -18.36 8.41 1.42
CA LEU A 80 -18.84 7.63 2.57
C LEU A 80 -20.29 7.95 2.97
N THR A 81 -20.70 9.20 2.81
CA THR A 81 -22.03 9.69 3.20
C THR A 81 -23.01 9.77 2.04
N MET A 82 -22.58 9.41 0.82
CA MET A 82 -23.41 9.41 -0.37
C MET A 82 -24.60 8.45 -0.23
N GLU A 83 -25.77 8.87 -0.73
CA GLU A 83 -26.97 8.04 -0.74
C GLU A 83 -26.74 6.73 -1.52
N GLY A 84 -27.09 5.60 -0.90
CA GLY A 84 -26.91 4.27 -1.49
C GLY A 84 -25.50 3.67 -1.33
N MET A 85 -24.52 4.45 -0.86
CA MET A 85 -23.18 3.95 -0.54
C MET A 85 -23.18 3.20 0.79
N ASP A 86 -22.45 2.08 0.83
CA ASP A 86 -22.13 1.40 2.07
C ASP A 86 -20.64 1.54 2.39
N ARG A 87 -20.32 1.48 3.69
CA ARG A 87 -18.95 1.70 4.14
C ARG A 87 -17.98 0.68 3.56
N HIS A 88 -18.38 -0.57 3.37
CA HIS A 88 -17.45 -1.57 2.84
C HIS A 88 -17.12 -1.26 1.37
N LEU A 89 -18.14 -1.01 0.56
CA LEU A 89 -18.02 -0.65 -0.84
C LEU A 89 -17.20 0.63 -1.05
N ALA A 90 -17.40 1.66 -0.22
CA ALA A 90 -16.60 2.89 -0.30
C ALA A 90 -15.09 2.62 -0.15
N PHE A 91 -14.71 1.75 0.80
CA PHE A 91 -13.30 1.37 0.97
C PHE A 91 -12.78 0.50 -0.18
N VAL A 92 -13.63 -0.36 -0.75
CA VAL A 92 -13.26 -1.13 -1.95
C VAL A 92 -13.04 -0.21 -3.15
N LEU A 93 -13.90 0.81 -3.34
CA LEU A 93 -13.74 1.82 -4.38
C LEU A 93 -12.48 2.67 -4.17
N ALA A 94 -12.22 3.11 -2.94
CA ALA A 94 -11.02 3.88 -2.62
C ALA A 94 -9.73 3.08 -2.83
N SER A 95 -9.72 1.78 -2.54
CA SER A 95 -8.60 0.88 -2.88
C SER A 95 -8.33 0.77 -4.40
N LYS A 96 -9.29 1.18 -5.22
CA LYS A 96 -9.19 1.25 -6.69
C LYS A 96 -8.91 2.68 -7.20
N GLY A 97 -8.62 3.62 -6.30
CA GLY A 97 -8.35 5.02 -6.62
C GLY A 97 -9.60 5.89 -6.78
N ILE A 98 -10.78 5.38 -6.44
CA ILE A 98 -12.04 6.14 -6.44
C ILE A 98 -12.31 6.60 -5.00
N VAL A 99 -11.75 7.75 -4.64
CA VAL A 99 -11.68 8.21 -3.25
C VAL A 99 -12.85 9.14 -2.91
N THR A 100 -13.27 9.96 -3.86
CA THR A 100 -14.32 10.99 -3.69
C THR A 100 -15.58 10.67 -4.48
N MET A 101 -16.66 11.40 -4.20
CA MET A 101 -17.88 11.30 -5.00
C MET A 101 -17.65 11.79 -6.44
N GLU A 102 -16.75 12.76 -6.64
CA GLU A 102 -16.35 13.23 -7.97
C GLU A 102 -15.62 12.13 -8.76
N ASP A 103 -14.68 11.42 -8.14
CA ASP A 103 -13.97 10.31 -8.79
C ASP A 103 -14.95 9.22 -9.25
N LEU A 104 -15.99 8.95 -8.45
CA LEU A 104 -17.04 7.99 -8.79
C LEU A 104 -17.92 8.49 -9.94
N ALA A 105 -18.22 9.80 -9.97
CA ALA A 105 -18.99 10.41 -11.04
C ALA A 105 -18.28 10.33 -12.40
N GLU A 106 -16.95 10.24 -12.43
CA GLU A 106 -16.18 10.08 -13.67
C GLU A 106 -16.17 8.64 -14.22
N GLN A 107 -16.55 7.64 -13.41
CA GLN A 107 -16.48 6.23 -13.82
C GLN A 107 -17.59 5.83 -14.80
N ALA A 108 -17.31 4.77 -15.59
CA ALA A 108 -18.34 4.03 -16.31
C ALA A 108 -18.80 2.81 -15.50
N VAL A 109 -20.01 2.34 -15.78
CA VAL A 109 -20.55 1.11 -15.14
C VAL A 109 -19.61 -0.07 -15.34
N GLU A 110 -19.03 -0.19 -16.54
CA GLU A 110 -18.12 -1.28 -16.92
C GLU A 110 -16.84 -1.31 -16.06
N ASP A 111 -16.35 -0.16 -15.62
CA ASP A 111 -15.14 -0.04 -14.79
C ASP A 111 -15.37 -0.51 -13.35
N LEU A 112 -16.63 -0.51 -12.91
CA LEU A 112 -17.03 -0.96 -11.58
C LEU A 112 -17.45 -2.44 -11.56
N LEU A 113 -17.61 -3.08 -12.72
CA LEU A 113 -17.98 -4.50 -12.80
C LEU A 113 -16.83 -5.38 -12.29
N GLY A 114 -17.17 -6.37 -11.47
CA GLY A 114 -16.20 -7.28 -10.84
C GLY A 114 -15.83 -6.90 -9.40
N ILE A 115 -16.38 -5.80 -8.88
CA ILE A 115 -16.46 -5.56 -7.44
C ILE A 115 -17.51 -6.51 -6.84
N GLU A 116 -17.15 -7.18 -5.74
CA GLU A 116 -18.07 -8.07 -5.01
C GLU A 116 -19.30 -7.28 -4.53
N ASP A 117 -20.50 -7.86 -4.67
CA ASP A 117 -21.78 -7.22 -4.31
C ASP A 117 -22.13 -5.90 -5.06
N LEU A 118 -21.47 -5.66 -6.21
CA LEU A 118 -21.80 -4.55 -7.11
C LEU A 118 -22.17 -5.05 -8.51
N ASP A 119 -23.47 -5.05 -8.81
CA ASP A 119 -23.97 -5.33 -10.16
C ASP A 119 -24.08 -4.06 -11.02
N ALA A 120 -24.34 -4.25 -12.32
CA ALA A 120 -24.42 -3.14 -13.28
C ALA A 120 -25.54 -2.13 -12.95
N ALA A 121 -26.64 -2.58 -12.35
CA ALA A 121 -27.75 -1.72 -12.00
C ALA A 121 -27.37 -0.81 -10.82
N ARG A 122 -26.83 -1.41 -9.75
CA ARG A 122 -26.35 -0.69 -8.57
C ARG A 122 -25.19 0.24 -8.89
N ALA A 123 -24.23 -0.19 -9.71
CA ALA A 123 -23.14 0.66 -10.18
C ALA A 123 -23.67 1.89 -10.93
N GLY A 124 -24.65 1.70 -11.83
CA GLY A 124 -25.29 2.80 -12.55
C GLY A 124 -26.01 3.78 -11.63
N GLU A 125 -26.74 3.28 -10.63
CA GLU A 125 -27.41 4.11 -9.62
C GLU A 125 -26.40 4.95 -8.84
N LEU A 126 -25.32 4.35 -8.33
CA LEU A 126 -24.29 5.05 -7.58
C LEU A 126 -23.59 6.13 -8.40
N ILE A 127 -23.24 5.84 -9.66
CA ILE A 127 -22.64 6.83 -10.58
C ILE A 127 -23.62 7.98 -10.85
N MET A 128 -24.90 7.69 -11.07
CA MET A 128 -25.90 8.72 -11.32
C MET A 128 -26.14 9.60 -10.08
N THR A 129 -26.16 9.00 -8.89
CA THR A 129 -26.21 9.74 -7.61
C THR A 129 -25.00 10.64 -7.46
N ALA A 130 -23.80 10.13 -7.74
CA ALA A 130 -22.56 10.90 -7.69
C ALA A 130 -22.57 12.08 -8.68
N ARG A 131 -23.20 11.93 -9.85
CA ARG A 131 -23.36 12.98 -10.88
C ARG A 131 -24.50 13.96 -10.60
N ALA A 132 -25.37 13.69 -9.63
CA ALA A 132 -26.53 14.55 -9.36
C ALA A 132 -26.19 16.04 -9.18
N PRO A 133 -25.07 16.43 -8.51
CA PRO A 133 -24.66 17.84 -8.41
C PRO A 133 -24.42 18.52 -9.76
N TRP A 134 -23.89 17.80 -10.76
CA TRP A 134 -23.63 18.36 -12.10
C TRP A 134 -24.92 18.69 -12.86
N PHE A 135 -26.01 17.99 -12.53
CA PHE A 135 -27.33 18.23 -13.12
C PHE A 135 -28.17 19.23 -12.32
N ALA A 136 -27.78 19.56 -11.09
CA ALA A 136 -28.45 20.56 -10.27
C ALA A 136 -28.26 21.99 -10.82
N ASP A 137 -27.09 22.27 -11.41
CA ASP A 137 -26.76 23.57 -12.02
C ASP A 137 -27.30 23.75 -13.45
N ALA A 138 -27.71 22.66 -14.11
CA ALA A 138 -28.25 22.69 -15.48
C ALA A 138 -29.75 23.07 -15.55
N ALA A 139 -30.40 23.27 -14.40
CA ALA A 139 -31.82 23.51 -14.27
C ALA A 139 -32.23 24.99 -14.14
N GLU A 140 -31.30 25.95 -14.31
CA GLU A 140 -31.58 27.40 -14.40
C GLU A 140 -31.60 27.94 -15.83
#